data_AF-A0A133PS70-F1
#
_entry.id   AF-A0A133PS70-F1
#
_cell.length_a   1.000
_cell.length_b   1.000
_cell.length_c   1.000
_cell.angle_alpha   90.00
_cell.angle_beta   90.00
_cell.angle_gamma   90.00
#
_symmetry.space_group_name_H-M   'P 1'
#
loop_
_entity.id
_entity.type
_entity.pdbx_description
1 polymer ?
#
loop_
_entity_poly.entity_id
_entity_poly.type
_entity_poly.pdbx_seq_one_letter_code
_entity_poly.pdbx_strand_id
1 'polypeptide(L)'
;MTSLNIDRIGNEIADAYNDGFEDGINHKKTLIKLVEEWAKDKDLLHKKNADKQFLKFIEEVFEFKAEMDQVERIEHDKLREIYTDRMKLEMGDIIVTLIILCKQLDIDLFDCLKKAYKKISIRTGKTINGTFVKSEDL
;
A
#
# COMPACT_ATOMS: atom_id res chain seq x y z
N MET A 1 -7.68 24.88 -24.67
CA MET A 1 -8.37 24.87 -23.37
C MET A 1 -8.73 23.42 -23.08
N THR A 2 -8.22 22.74 -22.06
CA THR A 2 -7.52 23.20 -20.86
C THR A 2 -6.59 22.08 -20.42
N SER A 3 -5.36 22.46 -20.10
CA SER A 3 -4.35 21.68 -19.37
C SER A 3 -4.81 21.43 -17.93
N LEU A 4 -5.97 20.79 -17.77
CA LEU A 4 -6.52 20.43 -16.47
C LEU A 4 -5.80 19.16 -15.99
N ASN A 5 -4.84 19.40 -15.09
CA ASN A 5 -4.58 18.59 -13.89
C ASN A 5 -3.71 17.35 -13.96
N ILE A 6 -2.54 17.47 -14.58
CA ILE A 6 -1.39 16.74 -14.04
C ILE A 6 -0.90 17.44 -12.75
N ASP A 7 -1.07 18.76 -12.66
CA ASP A 7 -0.73 19.54 -11.48
C ASP A 7 -1.73 19.38 -10.32
N ARG A 8 -3.07 19.25 -10.51
CA ARG A 8 -3.97 19.04 -9.33
C ARG A 8 -3.76 17.73 -8.61
N ILE A 9 -3.50 16.60 -9.27
CA ILE A 9 -3.35 15.33 -8.53
C ILE A 9 -1.99 15.33 -7.79
N GLY A 10 -0.97 15.94 -8.39
CA GLY A 10 0.31 16.20 -7.72
C GLY A 10 0.17 17.18 -6.55
N ASN A 11 -0.64 18.23 -6.72
CA ASN A 11 -0.85 19.28 -5.72
C ASN A 11 -1.82 18.84 -4.61
N GLU A 12 -2.91 18.10 -4.87
CA GLU A 12 -3.81 17.62 -3.80
C GLU A 12 -3.10 16.66 -2.82
N ILE A 13 -2.12 15.88 -3.31
CA ILE A 13 -1.27 15.03 -2.47
C ILE A 13 -0.14 15.84 -1.81
N ALA A 14 0.38 16.89 -2.46
CA ALA A 14 1.41 17.77 -1.90
C ALA A 14 0.86 18.79 -0.88
N ASP A 15 -0.38 19.24 -1.06
CA ASP A 15 -1.12 20.19 -0.21
C ASP A 15 -1.56 19.48 1.08
N ALA A 16 -1.99 18.21 0.99
CA ALA A 16 -2.17 17.33 2.14
C ALA A 16 -0.86 17.06 2.93
N TYR A 17 0.30 17.25 2.27
CA TYR A 17 1.62 17.08 2.88
C TYR A 17 2.20 18.37 3.48
N ASN A 18 1.72 19.56 3.07
CA ASN A 18 2.31 20.84 3.45
C ASN A 18 1.51 21.64 4.49
N ASP A 19 0.20 21.40 4.66
CA ASP A 19 -0.63 22.15 5.63
C ASP A 19 -1.21 21.25 6.72
N GLY A 20 -0.37 20.97 7.71
CA GLY A 20 -0.58 21.52 9.04
C GLY A 20 -1.87 21.28 9.84
N PHE A 21 -3.11 21.52 9.43
CA PHE A 21 -4.23 21.51 10.39
C PHE A 21 -5.62 21.57 9.72
N GLU A 22 -6.52 20.62 10.02
CA GLU A 22 -7.96 20.78 10.41
C GLU A 22 -8.75 19.44 10.28
N ASP A 23 -10.01 19.37 10.76
CA ASP A 23 -10.86 18.16 11.03
C ASP A 23 -10.48 17.31 12.26
N GLY A 24 -9.78 17.96 13.18
CA GLY A 24 -9.68 17.55 14.57
C GLY A 24 -8.31 17.06 15.02
N ILE A 25 -7.37 16.70 14.13
CA ILE A 25 -6.02 16.32 14.55
C ILE A 25 -4.93 16.71 13.53
N ASN A 26 -3.94 17.47 14.00
CA ASN A 26 -2.69 17.80 13.30
C ASN A 26 -1.56 16.78 13.59
N HIS A 27 -0.82 16.47 12.52
CA HIS A 27 0.64 16.23 12.39
C HIS A 27 1.52 16.09 13.65
N LYS A 28 1.37 14.99 14.38
CA LYS A 28 2.54 14.27 14.91
C LYS A 28 2.56 12.87 14.32
N LYS A 29 3.35 12.74 13.25
CA LYS A 29 3.72 11.50 12.53
C LYS A 29 2.60 10.95 11.65
N THR A 30 2.91 10.72 10.38
CA THR A 30 2.04 9.96 9.46
C THR A 30 1.85 8.53 9.99
N LEU A 31 0.80 7.82 9.56
CA LEU A 31 0.63 6.39 9.93
C LEU A 31 1.88 5.57 9.59
N ILE A 32 2.55 5.88 8.47
CA ILE A 32 3.85 5.30 8.11
C ILE A 32 4.88 5.58 9.20
N LYS A 33 5.02 6.83 9.65
CA LYS A 33 5.94 7.19 10.74
C LYS A 33 5.61 6.47 12.05
N LEU A 34 4.34 6.26 12.37
CA LEU A 34 3.94 5.48 13.56
C LEU A 34 4.37 4.01 13.43
N VAL A 35 4.24 3.40 12.25
CA VAL A 35 4.75 2.05 11.98
C VAL A 35 6.27 2.00 12.06
N GLU A 36 6.98 2.97 11.45
CA GLU A 36 8.44 3.07 11.53
C GLU A 36 8.93 3.12 12.98
N GLU A 37 8.25 3.89 13.83
CA GLU A 37 8.61 4.05 15.22
C GLU A 37 8.26 2.85 16.08
N TRP A 38 7.07 2.26 15.88
CA TRP A 38 6.74 1.01 16.53
C TRP A 38 7.79 -0.06 16.21
N ALA A 39 8.20 -0.17 14.93
CA ALA A 39 9.24 -1.11 14.52
C ALA A 39 10.61 -0.79 15.13
N LYS A 40 10.94 0.49 15.28
CA LYS A 40 12.14 0.95 15.99
C LYS A 40 12.11 0.57 17.47
N ASP A 41 10.98 0.78 18.14
CA ASP A 41 10.78 0.47 19.56
C ASP A 41 10.81 -1.04 19.82
N LYS A 42 10.51 -1.86 18.81
CA LYS A 42 10.64 -3.32 18.83
C LYS A 42 12.01 -3.83 18.37
N ASP A 43 12.98 -2.94 18.13
CA ASP A 43 14.33 -3.28 17.66
C ASP A 43 14.32 -4.08 16.34
N LEU A 44 13.39 -3.76 15.44
CA LEU A 44 13.25 -4.48 14.16
C LEU A 44 14.11 -3.89 13.04
N LEU A 45 14.52 -2.62 13.14
CA LEU A 45 15.12 -1.85 12.03
C LEU A 45 16.61 -2.15 11.79
N HIS A 46 16.94 -3.43 11.59
CA HIS A 46 18.28 -3.88 11.25
C HIS A 46 18.33 -4.41 9.82
N LYS A 47 19.25 -3.90 9.00
CA LYS A 47 19.43 -4.37 7.61
C LYS A 47 19.63 -5.88 7.48
N LYS A 48 20.33 -6.50 8.44
CA LYS A 48 20.56 -7.97 8.49
C LYS A 48 19.26 -8.79 8.66
N ASN A 49 18.16 -8.16 9.07
CA ASN A 49 16.87 -8.82 9.26
C ASN A 49 15.97 -8.73 8.01
N ALA A 50 16.38 -8.01 6.95
CA ALA A 50 15.57 -7.78 5.77
C ALA A 50 15.05 -9.06 5.11
N ASP A 51 15.88 -10.11 5.03
CA ASP A 51 15.45 -11.40 4.45
C ASP A 51 14.33 -12.04 5.28
N LYS A 52 14.41 -11.97 6.61
CA LYS A 52 13.37 -12.49 7.50
C LYS A 52 12.10 -11.65 7.42
N GLN A 53 12.23 -10.33 7.34
CA GLN A 53 11.10 -9.43 7.17
C GLN A 53 10.41 -9.63 5.82
N PHE A 54 11.17 -9.95 4.76
CA PHE A 54 10.59 -10.30 3.47
C PHE A 54 9.74 -11.58 3.58
N LEU A 55 10.21 -12.60 4.31
CA LEU A 55 9.40 -13.78 4.58
C LEU A 55 8.10 -13.44 5.33
N LYS A 56 8.16 -12.54 6.32
CA LYS A 56 6.96 -12.08 7.03
C LYS A 56 6.01 -11.31 6.11
N PHE A 57 6.52 -10.44 5.23
CA PHE A 57 5.70 -9.79 4.19
C PHE A 57 4.98 -10.81 3.30
N ILE A 58 5.64 -11.89 2.89
CA ILE A 58 5.01 -12.95 2.10
C ILE A 58 3.95 -13.71 2.91
N GLU A 59 4.17 -13.93 4.21
CA GLU A 59 3.18 -14.53 5.12
C GLU A 59 1.88 -13.71 5.15
N GLU A 60 1.95 -12.38 5.37
CA GLU A 60 0.77 -11.50 5.38
C GLU A 60 0.03 -11.50 4.02
N VAL A 61 0.76 -11.62 2.91
CA VAL A 61 0.15 -11.73 1.57
C VAL A 61 -0.69 -13.02 1.46
N PHE A 62 -0.24 -14.12 2.07
CA PHE A 62 -1.00 -15.37 2.07
C PHE A 62 -2.17 -15.35 3.06
N GLU A 63 -2.03 -14.69 4.22
CA GLU A 63 -3.13 -14.50 5.18
C GLU A 63 -4.26 -13.65 4.56
N PHE A 64 -3.91 -12.55 3.90
CA PHE A 64 -4.86 -11.77 3.10
C PHE A 64 -5.57 -12.62 2.03
N LYS A 65 -4.81 -13.43 1.29
CA LYS A 65 -5.39 -14.29 0.25
C LYS A 65 -6.35 -15.33 0.84
N ALA A 66 -6.05 -15.86 2.03
CA ALA A 66 -6.92 -16.79 2.71
C ALA A 66 -8.25 -16.13 3.10
N GLU A 67 -8.24 -14.92 3.67
CA GLU A 67 -9.46 -14.19 4.01
C GLU A 67 -10.26 -13.77 2.76
N MET A 68 -9.58 -13.34 1.70
CA MET A 68 -10.21 -13.06 0.39
C MET A 68 -10.94 -14.28 -0.16
N ASP A 69 -10.34 -15.47 -0.09
CA ASP A 69 -10.99 -16.73 -0.51
C ASP A 69 -12.25 -17.04 0.31
N GLN A 70 -12.29 -16.67 1.59
CA GLN A 70 -13.48 -16.87 2.42
C GLN A 70 -14.61 -15.93 2.00
N VAL A 71 -14.30 -14.66 1.72
CA VAL A 71 -15.29 -13.67 1.23
C VAL A 71 -15.98 -14.17 -0.04
N GLU A 72 -15.23 -14.76 -0.97
CA GLU A 72 -15.76 -15.29 -2.23
C GLU A 72 -16.60 -16.56 -2.07
N ARG A 73 -16.27 -17.42 -1.10
CA ARG A 73 -16.93 -18.73 -0.91
C ARG A 73 -18.20 -18.68 -0.07
N ILE A 74 -18.34 -17.66 0.76
CA ILE A 74 -19.43 -17.59 1.74
C ILE A 74 -20.65 -16.90 1.14
N GLU A 75 -21.80 -17.59 1.20
CA GLU A 75 -23.08 -17.05 0.76
C GLU A 75 -23.82 -16.29 1.87
N HIS A 76 -23.54 -16.58 3.14
CA HIS A 76 -24.23 -15.96 4.27
C HIS A 76 -23.72 -14.54 4.56
N ASP A 77 -24.58 -13.54 4.37
CA ASP A 77 -24.21 -12.12 4.39
C ASP A 77 -23.45 -11.67 5.64
N LYS A 78 -23.91 -12.04 6.85
CA LYS A 78 -23.20 -11.63 8.09
C LYS A 78 -21.82 -12.28 8.22
N LEU A 79 -21.65 -13.49 7.68
CA LEU A 79 -20.34 -14.13 7.71
C LEU A 79 -19.44 -13.43 6.69
N ARG A 80 -19.95 -13.13 5.49
CA ARG A 80 -19.22 -12.36 4.47
C ARG A 80 -18.73 -11.02 5.01
N GLU A 81 -19.54 -10.30 5.79
CA GLU A 81 -19.14 -9.04 6.43
C GLU A 81 -17.94 -9.23 7.38
N ILE A 82 -17.99 -10.25 8.24
CA ILE A 82 -16.87 -10.59 9.15
C ILE A 82 -15.59 -10.88 8.37
N TYR A 83 -15.66 -11.70 7.32
CA TYR A 83 -14.49 -12.02 6.49
C TYR A 83 -14.00 -10.82 5.68
N THR A 84 -14.89 -9.91 5.29
CA THR A 84 -14.51 -8.67 4.63
C THR A 84 -13.71 -7.77 5.56
N ASP A 85 -14.09 -7.68 6.83
CA ASP A 85 -13.34 -6.90 7.81
C ASP A 85 -11.99 -7.53 8.16
N ARG A 86 -11.91 -8.87 8.25
CA ARG A 86 -10.63 -9.58 8.38
C ARG A 86 -9.72 -9.34 7.18
N MET A 87 -10.25 -9.48 5.97
CA MET A 87 -9.52 -9.20 4.73
C MET A 87 -8.94 -7.78 4.71
N LYS A 88 -9.65 -6.77 5.25
CA LYS A 88 -9.13 -5.40 5.39
C LYS A 88 -7.99 -5.31 6.41
N LEU A 89 -8.06 -6.06 7.51
CA LEU A 89 -6.99 -6.13 8.52
C LEU A 89 -5.71 -6.72 7.92
N GLU A 90 -5.82 -7.88 7.26
CA GLU A 90 -4.69 -8.55 6.62
C GLU A 90 -4.05 -7.69 5.51
N MET A 91 -4.86 -6.91 4.77
CA MET A 91 -4.32 -5.91 3.83
C MET A 91 -3.49 -4.82 4.55
N GLY A 92 -3.92 -4.43 5.75
CA GLY A 92 -3.16 -3.54 6.62
C GLY A 92 -1.82 -4.14 7.03
N ASP A 93 -1.79 -5.43 7.37
CA ASP A 93 -0.56 -6.13 7.80
C ASP A 93 0.46 -6.29 6.65
N ILE A 94 -0.01 -6.49 5.41
CA ILE A 94 0.84 -6.39 4.20
C ILE A 94 1.52 -5.01 4.14
N ILE A 95 0.77 -3.94 4.37
CA ILE A 95 1.31 -2.57 4.31
C ILE A 95 2.31 -2.33 5.44
N VAL A 96 2.01 -2.77 6.66
CA VAL A 96 2.91 -2.67 7.83
C VAL A 96 4.23 -3.38 7.56
N THR A 97 4.17 -4.63 7.11
CA THR A 97 5.37 -5.43 6.86
C THR A 97 6.20 -4.89 5.71
N LEU A 98 5.56 -4.33 4.67
CA LEU A 98 6.23 -3.64 3.57
C LEU A 98 6.93 -2.35 4.03
N ILE A 99 6.30 -1.53 4.88
CA ILE A 99 6.92 -0.31 5.44
C ILE A 99 8.20 -0.70 6.20
N ILE A 100 8.12 -1.69 7.09
CA ILE A 100 9.28 -2.15 7.89
C ILE A 100 10.39 -2.67 6.97
N LEU A 101 10.05 -3.45 5.96
CA LEU A 101 11.00 -3.97 4.98
C LEU A 101 11.72 -2.83 4.23
N CYS A 102 10.97 -1.83 3.74
CA CYS A 102 11.54 -0.64 3.11
C CYS A 102 12.53 0.08 4.04
N LYS A 103 12.22 0.21 5.34
CA LYS A 103 13.14 0.80 6.32
C LYS A 103 14.40 0.00 6.54
N GLN A 104 14.30 -1.32 6.64
CA GLN A 104 15.48 -2.18 6.81
C GLN A 104 16.40 -2.13 5.58
N LEU A 105 15.83 -1.93 4.38
CA LEU A 105 16.56 -1.81 3.12
C LEU A 105 17.05 -0.40 2.79
N ASP A 106 16.69 0.60 3.59
CA ASP A 106 16.96 2.03 3.35
C ASP A 106 16.37 2.53 2.02
N ILE A 107 15.11 2.15 1.75
CA ILE A 107 14.36 2.52 0.55
C ILE A 107 13.16 3.38 0.95
N ASP A 108 12.93 4.48 0.21
CA ASP A 108 11.77 5.34 0.40
C ASP A 108 10.54 4.79 -0.34
N LEU A 109 9.48 4.49 0.41
CA LEU A 109 8.24 3.92 -0.12
C LEU A 109 7.56 4.85 -1.15
N PHE A 110 7.60 6.17 -0.92
CA PHE A 110 6.98 7.14 -1.81
C PHE A 110 7.76 7.30 -3.12
N ASP A 111 9.09 7.27 -3.09
CA ASP A 111 9.92 7.26 -4.29
C ASP A 111 9.69 5.98 -5.10
N CYS A 112 9.56 4.82 -4.46
CA CYS A 112 9.15 3.58 -5.12
C CYS A 112 7.80 3.74 -5.84
N LEU A 113 6.78 4.27 -5.16
CA LEU A 113 5.46 4.48 -5.75
C LEU A 113 5.50 5.51 -6.90
N LYS A 114 6.21 6.63 -6.73
CA LYS A 114 6.39 7.65 -7.77
C LYS A 114 7.03 7.06 -9.03
N LYS A 115 8.08 6.24 -8.88
CA LYS A 115 8.73 5.54 -10.01
C LYS A 115 7.78 4.55 -10.68
N ALA A 116 7.05 3.75 -9.91
CA ALA A 116 6.07 2.81 -10.43
C ALA A 116 4.94 3.52 -11.20
N TYR A 117 4.40 4.61 -10.65
CA TYR A 117 3.37 5.42 -11.29
C TYR A 117 3.84 6.00 -12.62
N LYS A 118 5.01 6.65 -12.65
CA LYS A 118 5.61 7.16 -13.90
C LYS A 118 5.69 6.07 -14.97
N LYS A 119 6.13 4.87 -14.60
CA LYS A 119 6.21 3.71 -15.51
C LYS A 119 4.85 3.25 -16.03
N ILE A 120 3.79 3.24 -15.22
CA ILE A 120 2.46 2.78 -15.66
C ILE A 120 1.66 3.87 -16.38
N SER A 121 1.89 5.15 -16.04
CA SER A 121 1.15 6.30 -16.57
C SER A 121 1.31 6.50 -18.08
N ILE A 122 2.42 6.01 -18.65
CA ILE A 122 2.72 6.10 -20.08
C ILE A 122 2.32 4.83 -20.87
N ARG A 123 1.80 3.80 -20.20
CA ARG A 123 1.47 2.54 -20.87
C ARG A 123 0.25 2.73 -21.77
N THR A 124 0.36 2.18 -22.98
CA THR A 124 -0.76 1.96 -23.88
C THR A 124 -1.15 0.49 -23.86
N GLY A 125 -2.43 0.18 -24.01
CA GLY A 125 -2.93 -1.19 -23.92
C GLY A 125 -4.45 -1.26 -23.79
N LYS A 126 -4.95 -2.47 -23.56
CA LYS A 126 -6.37 -2.74 -23.34
C LYS A 126 -6.53 -3.74 -22.20
N THR A 127 -7.62 -3.64 -21.44
CA THR A 127 -7.98 -4.65 -20.45
C THR A 127 -8.70 -5.80 -21.15
N ILE A 128 -8.18 -7.02 -21.01
CA ILE A 128 -8.76 -8.26 -21.53
C ILE A 128 -8.91 -9.22 -20.35
N ASN A 129 -10.14 -9.70 -20.11
CA ASN A 129 -10.46 -10.63 -19.02
C ASN A 129 -9.92 -10.17 -17.64
N GLY A 130 -10.07 -8.87 -17.32
CA GLY A 130 -9.61 -8.29 -16.06
C GLY A 130 -8.10 -8.01 -15.97
N THR A 131 -7.31 -8.35 -17.00
CA THR A 131 -5.86 -8.10 -17.04
C THR A 131 -5.54 -7.00 -18.04
N PHE A 132 -4.74 -6.02 -17.63
CA PHE A 132 -4.21 -5.01 -18.55
C PHE A 132 -3.12 -5.63 -19.44
N VAL A 133 -3.36 -5.69 -20.74
CA VAL A 133 -2.42 -6.18 -21.76
C VAL A 133 -1.86 -4.96 -22.51
N LYS A 134 -0.54 -4.85 -22.58
CA LYS A 134 0.11 -3.72 -23.26
C LYS A 134 -0.10 -3.83 -24.76
N SER A 135 -0.07 -2.69 -25.47
CA SER A 135 -0.19 -2.67 -26.93
C SER A 135 0.89 -3.46 -27.67
N GLU A 136 2.09 -3.60 -27.10
CA GLU A 136 3.19 -4.39 -27.66
C GLU A 136 3.02 -5.92 -27.49
N ASP A 137 2.14 -6.33 -26.56
CA ASP A 137 1.85 -7.73 -26.22
C ASP A 137 0.50 -8.21 -26.80
N LEU A 138 -0.20 -7.36 -27.59
CA LEU A 138 -1.46 -7.64 -28.28
C LEU A 138 -1.22 -8.17 -29.70
#